data_AF-A0A0E0IYJ1-F1
#
_entry.id   AF-A0A0E0IYJ1-F1
#
_cell.length_a   1.000
_cell.length_b   1.000
_cell.length_c   1.000
_cell.angle_alpha   90.00
_cell.angle_beta   90.00
_cell.angle_gamma   90.00
#
_symmetry.space_group_name_H-M   'P 1'
#
loop_
_entity.id
_entity.type
_entity.pdbx_description
1 polymer ?
#
loop_
_entity_poly.entity_id
_entity_poly.type
_entity_poly.pdbx_seq_one_letter_code
_entity_poly.pdbx_strand_id
1 'polypeptide(L)'
;MIRILLRMHSVVEEAEGRHITNQGMLLQLKGLIEGFYVGYHMLDKVTFQPPEEESIKDEIADMREFVMLLGSYPRLPRQPYSTYLFMDKCMFGRRVEKEQVINFLLCSDPPDTYVSILPIIGPHRIGKKTLVQHACQDDRVKSCFSHIFFFKEDDLKMGELSLNSKASPGKYLFVIEFICDVDEAAWTKFQSYLQNMPSTEIKVVLIGRTEDVTKFGTSQPIRMKRLSEEEYWYYFKALSFGSMNPDEHPKLASLGMQLATEMNGSFLGANILGELLRANPNTQSWQSILLSLRGFVQKNLCCFGVHPEDLLERNTPVDFTRMAFLGAQAHGCLVYDLRVAGPAQSQLPKLTSREVLLGGNIPVEDKFDVLVWKSRIPPYCDYIATFEKQKPRRVVGKRNTIYH
;
A
#
# COMPACT_ATOMS: atom_id res chain seq x y z
N MET A 1 9.14 -17.73 24.57
CA MET A 1 8.70 -16.91 23.41
C MET A 1 7.29 -17.26 22.86
N ILE A 2 7.03 -18.46 22.32
CA ILE A 2 5.77 -18.82 21.60
C ILE A 2 4.48 -18.54 22.40
N ARG A 3 4.44 -18.87 23.70
CA ARG A 3 3.25 -18.60 24.56
C ARG A 3 2.92 -17.12 24.69
N ILE A 4 3.91 -16.24 24.62
CA ILE A 4 3.73 -14.78 24.70
C ILE A 4 3.19 -14.27 23.37
N LEU A 5 3.72 -14.74 22.25
CA LEU A 5 3.21 -14.42 20.91
C LEU A 5 1.75 -14.84 20.73
N LEU A 6 1.35 -16.01 21.22
CA LEU A 6 -0.05 -16.46 21.20
C LEU A 6 -0.96 -15.56 22.04
N ARG A 7 -0.46 -15.05 23.18
CA ARG A 7 -1.19 -14.07 24.01
C ARG A 7 -1.30 -12.72 23.31
N MET A 8 -0.19 -12.20 22.77
CA MET A 8 -0.18 -10.97 21.95
C MET A 8 -1.17 -11.08 20.81
N HIS A 9 -1.15 -12.20 20.07
CA HIS A 9 -2.09 -12.48 18.99
C HIS A 9 -3.54 -12.38 19.47
N SER A 10 -3.88 -13.07 20.57
CA SER A 10 -5.23 -13.05 21.14
C SER A 10 -5.67 -11.66 21.59
N VAL A 11 -4.75 -10.87 22.16
CA VAL A 11 -5.02 -9.49 22.61
C VAL A 11 -5.20 -8.55 21.43
N VAL A 12 -4.36 -8.67 20.40
CA VAL A 12 -4.50 -7.93 19.14
C VAL A 12 -5.84 -8.29 18.52
N GLU A 13 -6.18 -9.58 18.36
CA GLU A 13 -7.47 -10.03 17.83
C GLU A 13 -8.68 -9.49 18.61
N GLU A 14 -8.62 -9.48 19.94
CA GLU A 14 -9.71 -8.92 20.75
C GLU A 14 -9.81 -7.40 20.60
N ALA A 15 -8.68 -6.67 20.61
CA ALA A 15 -8.66 -5.22 20.36
C ALA A 15 -9.18 -4.89 18.96
N GLU A 16 -8.85 -5.75 18.02
CA GLU A 16 -9.34 -5.77 16.66
C GLU A 16 -10.84 -6.11 16.54
N GLY A 17 -11.47 -6.60 17.60
CA GLY A 17 -12.91 -6.76 17.70
C GLY A 17 -13.62 -5.52 18.24
N ARG A 18 -12.94 -4.41 18.54
CA ARG A 18 -13.46 -3.30 19.34
C ARG A 18 -13.46 -1.96 18.60
N HIS A 19 -14.42 -1.10 18.90
CA HIS A 19 -14.50 0.28 18.41
C HIS A 19 -13.67 1.21 19.31
N ILE A 20 -12.36 1.31 19.08
CA ILE A 20 -11.47 2.09 19.92
C ILE A 20 -11.44 3.55 19.45
N THR A 21 -12.02 4.44 20.24
CA THR A 21 -12.08 5.89 19.93
C THR A 21 -10.98 6.70 20.61
N ASN A 22 -10.41 6.19 21.71
CA ASN A 22 -9.38 6.89 22.46
C ASN A 22 -8.01 6.82 21.76
N GLN A 23 -7.39 7.98 21.54
CA GLN A 23 -6.11 8.09 20.84
C GLN A 23 -4.96 7.40 21.58
N GLY A 24 -4.93 7.45 22.91
CA GLY A 24 -3.93 6.77 23.73
C GLY A 24 -4.02 5.24 23.60
N MET A 25 -5.24 4.69 23.64
CA MET A 25 -5.49 3.26 23.39
C MET A 25 -5.10 2.84 21.98
N LEU A 26 -5.35 3.67 20.97
CA LEU A 26 -4.92 3.40 19.59
C LEU A 26 -3.39 3.37 19.46
N LEU A 27 -2.67 4.23 20.19
CA LEU A 27 -1.21 4.22 20.24
C LEU A 27 -0.67 2.99 20.96
N GLN A 28 -1.29 2.57 22.07
CA GLN A 28 -0.93 1.32 22.75
C GLN A 28 -1.18 0.09 21.87
N LEU A 29 -2.32 0.04 21.17
CA LEU A 29 -2.61 -1.01 20.20
C LEU A 29 -1.56 -1.05 19.09
N LYS A 30 -1.15 0.12 18.58
CA LYS A 30 -0.09 0.21 17.59
C LYS A 30 1.21 -0.43 18.08
N GLY A 31 1.65 -0.09 19.30
CA GLY A 31 2.84 -0.70 19.90
C GLY A 31 2.73 -2.22 20.09
N LEU A 32 1.56 -2.72 20.51
CA LEU A 32 1.31 -4.16 20.64
C LEU A 32 1.36 -4.89 19.30
N ILE A 33 0.82 -4.29 18.24
CA ILE A 33 0.85 -4.82 16.88
C ILE A 33 2.30 -4.85 16.35
N GLU A 34 3.06 -3.77 16.54
CA GLU A 34 4.47 -3.69 16.16
C GLU A 34 5.30 -4.79 16.87
N GLY A 35 5.13 -4.93 18.20
CA GLY A 35 5.77 -5.98 18.98
C GLY A 35 5.38 -7.40 18.54
N PHE A 36 4.10 -7.60 18.19
CA PHE A 36 3.61 -8.86 17.62
C PHE A 36 4.36 -9.24 16.34
N TYR A 37 4.50 -8.32 15.37
CA TYR A 37 5.21 -8.60 14.13
C TYR A 37 6.70 -8.84 14.35
N VAL A 38 7.34 -8.03 15.19
CA VAL A 38 8.75 -8.20 15.55
C VAL A 38 9.01 -9.58 16.13
N GLY A 39 8.18 -10.01 17.09
CA GLY A 39 8.38 -11.31 17.71
C GLY A 39 8.09 -12.50 16.78
N TYR A 40 7.12 -12.40 15.85
CA TYR A 40 6.92 -13.43 14.82
C TYR A 40 8.09 -13.49 13.82
N HIS A 41 8.60 -12.34 13.41
CA HIS A 41 9.77 -12.28 12.54
C HIS A 41 11.02 -12.84 13.24
N MET A 42 11.21 -12.56 14.53
CA MET A 42 12.27 -13.18 15.33
C MET A 42 12.08 -14.70 15.43
N LEU A 43 10.85 -15.19 15.65
CA LEU A 43 10.58 -16.64 15.69
C LEU A 43 10.92 -17.32 14.34
N ASP A 44 10.60 -16.69 13.22
CA ASP A 44 10.96 -17.16 11.88
C ASP A 44 12.49 -17.13 11.64
N LYS A 45 13.21 -16.20 12.28
CA LYS A 45 14.69 -16.14 12.27
C LYS A 45 15.34 -17.12 13.26
N VAL A 46 14.70 -17.47 14.37
CA VAL A 46 15.21 -18.38 15.40
C VAL A 46 14.87 -19.84 15.09
N THR A 47 13.79 -20.13 14.37
CA THR A 47 13.60 -21.46 13.74
C THR A 47 14.70 -21.81 12.73
N PHE A 48 15.60 -20.86 12.44
CA PHE A 48 16.81 -21.03 11.63
C PHE A 48 18.11 -21.25 12.46
N GLN A 49 18.16 -21.01 13.79
CA GLN A 49 19.29 -21.31 14.70
C GLN A 49 18.86 -21.31 16.19
N PRO A 50 19.43 -22.16 17.08
CA PRO A 50 18.90 -22.39 18.44
C PRO A 50 18.98 -21.14 19.35
N PRO A 51 18.06 -20.96 20.33
CA PRO A 51 17.90 -19.71 21.07
C PRO A 51 18.79 -19.61 22.31
N GLU A 52 19.32 -18.42 22.56
CA GLU A 52 19.63 -17.93 23.92
C GLU A 52 18.47 -17.04 24.36
N GLU A 53 17.75 -17.47 25.40
CA GLU A 53 16.62 -16.75 25.99
C GLU A 53 17.11 -15.80 27.07
N GLU A 54 16.91 -14.49 26.90
CA GLU A 54 16.69 -13.63 28.06
C GLU A 54 15.90 -12.35 27.72
N SER A 55 15.05 -11.96 28.67
CA SER A 55 14.26 -10.74 28.76
C SER A 55 12.86 -10.71 28.09
N ILE A 56 11.84 -11.29 28.74
CA ILE A 56 10.42 -10.90 28.52
C ILE A 56 9.60 -11.07 29.82
N LYS A 57 9.76 -10.17 30.79
CA LYS A 57 8.87 -10.10 31.97
C LYS A 57 8.08 -8.79 32.07
N ASP A 58 8.59 -7.70 31.51
CA ASP A 58 7.96 -6.39 31.64
C ASP A 58 6.78 -6.19 30.65
N GLU A 59 6.81 -6.78 29.45
CA GLU A 59 5.74 -6.67 28.45
C GLU A 59 4.40 -7.35 28.85
N ILE A 60 4.43 -8.30 29.80
CA ILE A 60 3.24 -9.08 30.21
C ILE A 60 2.32 -8.28 31.15
N ALA A 61 2.88 -7.35 31.94
CA ALA A 61 2.12 -6.52 32.86
C ALA A 61 1.28 -5.46 32.11
N ASP A 62 1.88 -4.78 31.12
CA ASP A 62 1.23 -3.75 30.30
C ASP A 62 0.04 -4.31 29.48
N MET A 63 0.13 -5.56 29.01
CA MET A 63 -0.98 -6.20 28.30
C MET A 63 -2.22 -6.40 29.17
N ARG A 64 -2.04 -6.64 30.47
CA ARG A 64 -3.18 -6.91 31.37
C ARG A 64 -4.05 -5.67 31.54
N GLU A 65 -3.43 -4.51 31.72
CA GLU A 65 -4.14 -3.23 31.84
C GLU A 65 -4.85 -2.88 30.52
N PHE A 66 -4.16 -3.05 29.39
CA PHE A 66 -4.74 -2.85 28.06
C PHE A 66 -5.99 -3.73 27.84
N VAL A 67 -5.92 -5.01 28.18
CA VAL A 67 -7.06 -5.95 28.06
C VAL A 67 -8.23 -5.55 28.96
N MET A 68 -7.99 -5.05 30.17
CA MET A 68 -9.07 -4.55 31.02
C MET A 68 -9.77 -3.34 30.39
N LEU A 69 -9.01 -2.43 29.79
CA LEU A 69 -9.55 -1.25 29.12
C LEU A 69 -10.35 -1.60 27.85
N LEU A 70 -9.95 -2.64 27.09
CA LEU A 70 -10.72 -3.12 25.93
C LEU A 70 -12.17 -3.49 26.26
N GLY A 71 -12.42 -3.98 27.48
CA GLY A 71 -13.75 -4.34 27.96
C GLY A 71 -14.76 -3.19 27.91
N SER A 72 -14.28 -1.94 27.96
CA SER A 72 -15.12 -0.73 27.92
C SER A 72 -15.58 -0.32 26.51
N TYR A 73 -15.00 -0.89 25.45
CA TYR A 73 -15.33 -0.54 24.07
C TYR A 73 -16.34 -1.52 23.44
N PRO A 74 -17.33 -1.04 22.66
CA PRO A 74 -18.32 -1.91 22.05
C PRO A 74 -17.69 -2.80 20.96
N ARG A 75 -18.23 -4.02 20.81
CA ARG A 75 -17.75 -5.00 19.83
C ARG A 75 -18.24 -4.71 18.42
N LEU A 76 -17.37 -4.92 17.44
CA LEU A 76 -17.69 -4.92 16.01
C LEU A 76 -18.42 -6.23 15.62
N PRO A 77 -19.36 -6.20 14.66
CA PRO A 77 -19.95 -7.41 14.09
C PRO A 77 -18.86 -8.33 13.51
N ARG A 78 -18.80 -9.59 13.97
CA ARG A 78 -17.74 -10.54 13.60
C ARG A 78 -17.88 -11.02 12.14
N GLN A 79 -16.76 -11.13 11.43
CA GLN A 79 -16.59 -12.07 10.30
C GLN A 79 -15.49 -13.09 10.66
N PRO A 80 -15.57 -14.35 10.18
CA PRO A 80 -14.55 -15.37 10.48
C PRO A 80 -13.18 -14.94 9.95
N TYR A 81 -12.18 -15.00 10.83
CA TYR A 81 -10.82 -14.53 10.59
C TYR A 81 -10.00 -15.60 9.86
N SER A 82 -9.61 -15.28 8.64
CA SER A 82 -8.45 -15.86 7.98
C SER A 82 -7.69 -14.68 7.41
N THR A 83 -6.43 -14.47 7.82
CA THR A 83 -5.57 -13.39 7.31
C THR A 83 -5.61 -13.32 5.79
N TYR A 84 -5.71 -14.49 5.13
CA TYR A 84 -5.92 -14.64 3.69
C TYR A 84 -7.26 -14.06 3.19
N LEU A 85 -8.38 -14.40 3.83
CA LEU A 85 -9.71 -13.86 3.48
C LEU A 85 -9.86 -12.37 3.79
N PHE A 86 -9.04 -11.85 4.72
CA PHE A 86 -9.03 -10.44 5.11
C PHE A 86 -8.22 -9.57 4.14
N MET A 87 -7.10 -10.07 3.60
CA MET A 87 -6.27 -9.33 2.65
C MET A 87 -7.00 -8.99 1.34
N ASP A 88 -8.00 -9.78 0.93
CA ASP A 88 -8.83 -9.50 -0.23
C ASP A 88 -9.93 -8.44 0.06
N LYS A 89 -10.12 -8.02 1.32
CA LYS A 89 -11.20 -7.11 1.73
C LYS A 89 -10.73 -5.84 2.42
N CYS A 90 -9.50 -5.81 2.93
CA CYS A 90 -8.98 -4.73 3.75
C CYS A 90 -7.49 -4.52 3.53
N MET A 91 -7.04 -3.28 3.71
CA MET A 91 -5.62 -2.95 3.69
C MET A 91 -4.90 -3.47 4.93
N PHE A 92 -3.85 -4.27 4.71
CA PHE A 92 -3.02 -4.83 5.77
C PHE A 92 -2.26 -3.74 6.55
N GLY A 93 -2.13 -3.92 7.87
CA GLY A 93 -1.26 -3.10 8.72
C GLY A 93 -1.67 -1.64 8.92
N ARG A 94 -2.84 -1.21 8.41
CA ARG A 94 -3.31 0.20 8.49
C ARG A 94 -4.54 0.40 9.35
N ARG A 95 -4.77 -0.52 10.28
CA ARG A 95 -6.00 -0.52 11.06
C ARG A 95 -6.10 0.68 12.00
N VAL A 96 -5.00 1.00 12.69
CA VAL A 96 -4.93 2.15 13.60
C VAL A 96 -5.17 3.44 12.83
N GLU A 97 -4.48 3.63 11.71
CA GLU A 97 -4.67 4.80 10.84
C GLU A 97 -6.10 4.86 10.28
N LYS A 98 -6.71 3.71 9.95
CA LYS A 98 -8.11 3.66 9.47
C LYS A 98 -9.07 4.17 10.54
N GLU A 99 -8.91 3.70 11.79
CA GLU A 99 -9.77 4.12 12.89
C GLU A 99 -9.54 5.59 13.26
N GLN A 100 -8.31 6.11 13.11
CA GLN A 100 -8.04 7.55 13.24
C GLN A 100 -8.81 8.37 12.20
N VAL A 101 -8.85 7.94 10.94
CA VAL A 101 -9.67 8.60 9.90
C VAL A 101 -11.15 8.53 10.26
N ILE A 102 -11.65 7.38 10.68
CA ILE A 102 -13.06 7.20 11.06
C ILE A 102 -13.42 8.10 12.25
N ASN A 103 -12.59 8.13 13.29
CA ASN A 103 -12.80 8.98 14.46
C ASN A 103 -12.85 10.46 14.08
N PHE A 104 -11.97 10.92 13.19
CA PHE A 104 -12.03 12.28 12.66
C PHE A 104 -13.34 12.57 11.90
N LEU A 105 -13.78 11.63 11.06
CA LEU A 105 -14.99 11.78 10.26
C LEU A 105 -16.28 11.76 11.09
N LEU A 106 -16.29 11.02 12.21
CA LEU A 106 -17.44 10.92 13.12
C LEU A 106 -17.44 11.99 14.22
N CYS A 107 -16.31 12.65 14.45
CA CYS A 107 -16.21 13.70 15.48
C CYS A 107 -17.09 14.89 15.12
N SER A 108 -17.94 15.31 16.08
CA SER A 108 -18.72 16.53 15.94
C SER A 108 -17.80 17.74 16.11
N ASP A 109 -17.81 18.63 15.12
CA ASP A 109 -17.02 19.85 15.17
C ASP A 109 -17.63 20.86 16.16
N PRO A 110 -16.81 21.76 16.76
CA PRO A 110 -17.32 22.88 17.52
C PRO A 110 -18.27 23.74 16.69
N PRO A 111 -19.23 24.47 17.31
CA PRO A 111 -20.24 25.26 16.61
C PRO A 111 -19.67 26.28 15.60
N ASP A 112 -18.45 26.77 15.85
CA ASP A 112 -17.79 27.79 15.03
C ASP A 112 -16.95 27.21 13.87
N THR A 113 -16.81 25.89 13.78
CA THR A 113 -15.98 25.23 12.76
C THR A 113 -16.86 24.66 11.65
N TYR A 114 -16.90 25.36 10.51
CA TYR A 114 -17.67 24.94 9.34
C TYR A 114 -16.97 23.87 8.48
N VAL A 115 -15.64 23.90 8.46
CA VAL A 115 -14.80 23.01 7.64
C VAL A 115 -13.72 22.40 8.51
N SER A 116 -13.69 21.07 8.59
CA SER A 116 -12.64 20.32 9.25
C SER A 116 -11.80 19.55 8.23
N ILE A 117 -10.47 19.66 8.34
CA ILE A 117 -9.53 19.17 7.33
C ILE A 117 -8.50 18.24 8.00
N LEU A 118 -8.42 17.00 7.50
CA LEU A 118 -7.45 15.98 7.92
C LEU A 118 -6.41 15.72 6.84
N PRO A 119 -5.15 16.13 7.06
CA PRO A 119 -4.05 15.75 6.19
C PRO A 119 -3.57 14.31 6.46
N ILE A 120 -3.34 13.55 5.40
CA ILE A 120 -2.72 12.22 5.41
C ILE A 120 -1.50 12.24 4.50
N ILE A 121 -0.33 12.04 5.09
CA ILE A 121 0.95 12.28 4.42
C ILE A 121 1.82 11.03 4.50
N GLY A 122 2.57 10.76 3.44
CA GLY A 122 3.56 9.70 3.41
C GLY A 122 4.09 9.42 2.01
N PRO A 123 5.04 8.49 1.86
CA PRO A 123 5.59 8.12 0.55
C PRO A 123 4.56 7.71 -0.50
N HIS A 124 4.99 7.66 -1.76
CA HIS A 124 4.12 7.27 -2.86
C HIS A 124 3.72 5.78 -2.74
N ARG A 125 2.53 5.41 -3.21
CA ARG A 125 2.04 4.01 -3.27
C ARG A 125 1.98 3.20 -1.97
N ILE A 126 2.16 3.82 -0.81
CA ILE A 126 2.02 3.14 0.49
C ILE A 126 0.56 2.84 0.89
N GLY A 127 -0.41 3.17 0.03
CA GLY A 127 -1.85 2.92 0.20
C GLY A 127 -2.68 3.99 0.91
N LYS A 128 -2.25 5.26 0.92
CA LYS A 128 -3.04 6.36 1.54
C LYS A 128 -4.46 6.48 0.96
N LYS A 129 -4.59 6.43 -0.36
CA LYS A 129 -5.89 6.47 -1.05
C LYS A 129 -6.80 5.30 -0.65
N THR A 130 -6.23 4.09 -0.67
CA THR A 130 -6.89 2.86 -0.22
C THR A 130 -7.37 2.97 1.23
N LEU A 131 -6.54 3.50 2.12
CA LEU A 131 -6.90 3.74 3.52
C LEU A 131 -8.15 4.62 3.65
N VAL A 132 -8.15 5.78 3.00
CA VAL A 132 -9.28 6.73 3.07
C VAL A 132 -10.54 6.12 2.49
N GLN A 133 -10.43 5.40 1.38
CA GLN A 133 -11.59 4.73 0.80
C GLN A 133 -12.16 3.65 1.70
N HIS A 134 -11.32 2.87 2.39
CA HIS A 134 -11.80 1.91 3.38
C HIS A 134 -12.50 2.58 4.56
N ALA A 135 -12.02 3.74 5.01
CA ALA A 135 -12.70 4.52 6.04
C ALA A 135 -14.05 5.05 5.53
N CYS A 136 -14.09 5.59 4.31
CA CYS A 136 -15.33 6.06 3.66
C CYS A 136 -16.34 4.94 3.43
N GLN A 137 -15.88 3.69 3.32
CA GLN A 137 -16.74 2.53 3.13
C GLN A 137 -17.25 1.92 4.43
N ASP A 138 -16.74 2.32 5.59
CA ASP A 138 -17.25 1.91 6.89
C ASP A 138 -18.71 2.35 7.05
N ASP A 139 -19.58 1.44 7.49
CA ASP A 139 -21.03 1.72 7.55
C ASP A 139 -21.34 2.90 8.48
N ARG A 140 -20.54 3.09 9.55
CA ARG A 140 -20.67 4.24 10.45
C ARG A 140 -20.47 5.54 9.67
N VAL A 141 -19.42 5.61 8.86
CA VAL A 141 -19.09 6.79 8.05
C VAL A 141 -20.12 6.98 6.94
N LYS A 142 -20.42 5.92 6.16
CA LYS A 142 -21.41 5.98 5.08
C LYS A 142 -22.77 6.50 5.54
N SER A 143 -23.20 6.13 6.75
CA SER A 143 -24.49 6.56 7.30
C SER A 143 -24.53 8.04 7.69
N CYS A 144 -23.37 8.69 7.88
CA CYS A 144 -23.29 10.08 8.33
C CYS A 144 -23.17 11.10 7.20
N PHE A 145 -22.65 10.72 6.03
CA PHE A 145 -22.40 11.63 4.92
C PHE A 145 -23.42 11.45 3.80
N SER A 146 -24.11 12.54 3.44
CA SER A 146 -25.05 12.57 2.33
C SER A 146 -24.32 12.43 0.99
N HIS A 147 -23.11 12.99 0.90
CA HIS A 147 -22.29 12.94 -0.29
C HIS A 147 -20.81 12.78 0.06
N ILE A 148 -20.11 11.93 -0.72
CA ILE A 148 -18.67 11.70 -0.64
C ILE A 148 -18.09 11.91 -2.03
N PHE A 149 -17.16 12.85 -2.15
CA PHE A 149 -16.51 13.21 -3.41
C PHE A 149 -15.02 12.86 -3.38
N PHE A 150 -14.51 12.36 -4.50
CA PHE A 150 -13.10 12.04 -4.69
C PHE A 150 -12.55 12.90 -5.83
N PHE A 151 -11.62 13.79 -5.50
CA PHE A 151 -10.96 14.68 -6.44
C PHE A 151 -9.46 14.38 -6.51
N LYS A 152 -8.91 14.51 -7.71
CA LYS A 152 -7.48 14.65 -7.97
C LYS A 152 -7.15 16.14 -8.09
N GLU A 153 -5.86 16.44 -7.97
CA GLU A 153 -5.32 17.79 -8.17
C GLU A 153 -5.80 18.45 -9.48
N ASP A 154 -5.84 17.70 -10.58
CA ASP A 154 -6.29 18.21 -11.89
C ASP A 154 -7.78 18.61 -11.89
N ASP A 155 -8.62 17.93 -11.12
CA ASP A 155 -10.05 18.21 -11.02
C ASP A 155 -10.29 19.59 -10.37
N LEU A 156 -9.40 20.01 -9.46
CA LEU A 156 -9.42 21.35 -8.84
C LEU A 156 -9.07 22.45 -9.86
N LYS A 157 -8.16 22.16 -10.79
CA LYS A 157 -7.70 23.12 -11.82
C LYS A 157 -8.78 23.33 -12.89
N MET A 158 -9.39 22.25 -13.36
CA MET A 158 -10.40 22.28 -14.43
C MET A 158 -11.70 22.96 -13.99
N GLY A 159 -11.90 23.20 -12.69
CA GLY A 159 -13.11 23.82 -12.18
C GLY A 159 -14.35 22.93 -12.35
N GLU A 160 -14.17 21.62 -12.53
CA GLU A 160 -15.21 20.58 -12.56
C GLU A 160 -15.85 20.35 -11.17
N LEU A 161 -15.88 21.39 -10.32
CA LEU A 161 -16.68 21.42 -9.10
C LEU A 161 -18.15 21.74 -9.41
N SER A 162 -18.60 21.53 -10.64
CA SER A 162 -19.99 21.63 -11.09
C SER A 162 -20.84 20.48 -10.51
N LEU A 163 -20.89 20.44 -9.18
CA LEU A 163 -21.98 19.87 -8.39
C LEU A 163 -23.21 20.75 -8.63
N ASN A 164 -23.74 20.63 -9.85
CA ASN A 164 -24.84 21.43 -10.36
C ASN A 164 -26.08 21.20 -9.49
N SER A 165 -26.54 22.28 -8.87
CA SER A 165 -27.95 22.54 -8.54
C SER A 165 -28.69 21.45 -7.77
N LYS A 166 -28.37 21.33 -6.47
CA LYS A 166 -29.27 21.08 -5.31
C LYS A 166 -28.40 20.53 -4.18
N ALA A 167 -27.66 21.41 -3.51
CA ALA A 167 -27.05 21.05 -2.23
C ALA A 167 -28.21 20.75 -1.26
N SER A 168 -28.52 19.46 -1.08
CA SER A 168 -29.42 19.06 -0.01
C SER A 168 -28.73 19.33 1.32
N PRO A 169 -29.46 19.78 2.36
CA PRO A 169 -28.91 19.86 3.71
C PRO A 169 -28.31 18.51 4.12
N GLY A 170 -27.13 18.51 4.72
CA GLY A 170 -26.45 17.26 5.08
C GLY A 170 -25.00 17.45 5.52
N LYS A 171 -24.26 16.34 5.59
CA LYS A 171 -22.80 16.35 5.78
C LYS A 171 -22.11 15.95 4.49
N TYR A 172 -21.03 16.66 4.15
CA TYR A 172 -20.30 16.47 2.91
C TYR A 172 -18.86 16.08 3.23
N LEU A 173 -18.36 15.06 2.52
CA LEU A 173 -16.99 14.63 2.60
C LEU A 173 -16.28 14.85 1.26
N PHE A 174 -15.19 15.60 1.29
CA PHE A 174 -14.30 15.80 0.15
C PHE A 174 -12.97 15.08 0.39
N VAL A 175 -12.59 14.18 -0.50
CA VAL A 175 -11.29 13.51 -0.48
C VAL A 175 -10.46 14.04 -1.65
N ILE A 176 -9.33 14.68 -1.36
CA ILE A 176 -8.50 15.35 -2.37
C ILE A 176 -7.11 14.73 -2.37
N GLU A 177 -6.67 14.26 -3.54
CA GLU A 177 -5.35 13.65 -3.74
C GLU A 177 -4.41 14.59 -4.50
N PHE A 178 -3.34 15.04 -3.83
CA PHE A 178 -2.24 15.78 -4.44
C PHE A 178 -1.14 14.81 -4.90
N ILE A 179 -0.79 14.90 -6.18
CA ILE A 179 0.23 14.02 -6.76
C ILE A 179 1.63 14.60 -6.49
N CYS A 180 1.73 15.92 -6.55
CA CYS A 180 2.93 16.72 -6.34
C CYS A 180 2.70 17.77 -5.23
N ASP A 181 3.41 18.90 -5.30
CA ASP A 181 3.19 20.04 -4.41
C ASP A 181 1.79 20.64 -4.60
N VAL A 182 1.23 21.20 -3.54
CA VAL A 182 -0.12 21.77 -3.57
C VAL A 182 -0.12 23.03 -4.40
N ASP A 183 -0.96 23.06 -5.44
CA ASP A 183 -1.30 24.28 -6.15
C ASP A 183 -2.16 25.17 -5.23
N GLU A 184 -1.52 26.16 -4.59
CA GLU A 184 -2.16 27.08 -3.66
C GLU A 184 -3.30 27.89 -4.31
N ALA A 185 -3.20 28.20 -5.60
CA ALA A 185 -4.22 28.94 -6.32
C ALA A 185 -5.48 28.07 -6.53
N ALA A 186 -5.28 26.82 -6.96
CA ALA A 186 -6.36 25.84 -7.07
C ALA A 186 -7.01 25.56 -5.70
N TRP A 187 -6.20 25.43 -4.65
CA TRP A 187 -6.67 25.25 -3.27
C TRP A 187 -7.50 26.44 -2.77
N THR A 188 -7.03 27.67 -2.99
CA THR A 188 -7.76 28.89 -2.59
C THR A 188 -9.13 28.95 -3.26
N LYS A 189 -9.19 28.63 -4.57
CA LYS A 189 -10.45 28.54 -5.32
C LYS A 189 -11.41 27.50 -4.72
N PHE A 190 -10.88 26.34 -4.33
CA PHE A 190 -11.66 25.30 -3.66
C PHE A 190 -12.17 25.75 -2.28
N GLN A 191 -11.36 26.44 -1.48
CA GLN A 191 -11.80 26.99 -0.19
C GLN A 191 -12.93 28.01 -0.35
N SER A 192 -12.81 28.93 -1.32
CA SER A 192 -13.88 29.88 -1.64
C SER A 192 -15.17 29.16 -2.06
N TYR A 193 -15.06 28.02 -2.75
CA TYR A 193 -16.22 27.20 -3.08
C TYR A 193 -16.88 26.61 -1.82
N LEU A 194 -16.11 26.04 -0.89
CA LEU A 194 -16.66 25.49 0.35
C LEU A 194 -17.37 26.56 1.20
N GLN A 195 -16.83 27.78 1.27
CA GLN A 195 -17.43 28.90 2.00
C GLN A 195 -18.81 29.33 1.46
N ASN A 196 -19.07 29.09 0.17
CA ASN A 196 -20.33 29.43 -0.48
C ASN A 196 -21.38 28.31 -0.39
N MET A 197 -21.06 27.16 0.20
CA MET A 197 -22.04 26.11 0.46
C MET A 197 -23.00 26.52 1.60
N PRO A 198 -24.31 26.26 1.50
CA PRO A 198 -25.28 26.53 2.57
C PRO A 198 -24.99 25.67 3.81
N SER A 199 -25.44 26.10 5.01
CA SER A 199 -25.22 25.50 6.34
C SER A 199 -25.07 23.95 6.38
N THR A 200 -23.87 23.47 6.07
CA THR A 200 -23.52 22.07 5.84
C THR A 200 -22.26 21.74 6.64
N GLU A 201 -22.23 20.63 7.37
CA GLU A 201 -20.98 20.20 8.00
C GLU A 201 -20.05 19.61 6.92
N ILE A 202 -18.87 20.20 6.76
CA ILE A 202 -17.92 19.82 5.71
C ILE A 202 -16.69 19.18 6.35
N LYS A 203 -16.43 17.92 5.99
CA LYS A 203 -15.17 17.25 6.26
C LYS A 203 -14.34 17.16 4.98
N VAL A 204 -13.04 17.41 5.10
CA VAL A 204 -12.09 17.29 4.00
C VAL A 204 -10.96 16.37 4.44
N VAL A 205 -10.58 15.42 3.59
CA VAL A 205 -9.39 14.58 3.77
C VAL A 205 -8.41 14.89 2.65
N LEU A 206 -7.23 15.40 3.00
CA LEU A 206 -6.17 15.71 2.06
C LEU A 206 -5.16 14.58 2.04
N ILE A 207 -4.85 14.06 0.87
CA ILE A 207 -3.85 13.00 0.68
C ILE A 207 -2.64 13.63 -0.01
N GLY A 208 -1.48 13.53 0.62
CA GLY A 208 -0.25 14.19 0.19
C GLY A 208 1.00 13.33 0.28
N ARG A 209 2.09 13.78 -0.36
CA ARG A 209 3.43 13.19 -0.19
C ARG A 209 4.32 14.00 0.74
N THR A 210 4.22 15.33 0.69
CA THR A 210 5.09 16.26 1.41
C THR A 210 4.40 16.83 2.65
N GLU A 211 5.21 17.34 3.57
CA GLU A 211 4.72 18.03 4.77
C GLU A 211 3.98 19.33 4.44
N ASP A 212 4.12 19.88 3.23
CA ASP A 212 3.41 21.10 2.80
C ASP A 212 1.89 20.93 2.87
N VAL A 213 1.38 19.72 2.67
CA VAL A 213 -0.06 19.43 2.77
C VAL A 213 -0.59 19.67 4.19
N THR A 214 0.26 19.62 5.22
CA THR A 214 -0.15 19.91 6.61
C THR A 214 -0.60 21.35 6.82
N LYS A 215 -0.06 22.30 6.03
CA LYS A 215 -0.36 23.74 6.16
C LYS A 215 -1.85 24.05 5.94
N PHE A 216 -2.54 23.16 5.23
CA PHE A 216 -3.96 23.28 4.90
C PHE A 216 -4.87 22.49 5.86
N GLY A 217 -4.31 21.77 6.83
CA GLY A 217 -5.05 20.97 7.81
C GLY A 217 -5.58 21.79 8.98
N THR A 218 -6.73 21.39 9.53
CA THR A 218 -7.25 21.92 10.80
C THR A 218 -7.15 20.92 11.95
N SER A 219 -6.68 19.71 11.66
CA SER A 219 -6.50 18.62 12.63
C SER A 219 -5.09 18.04 12.56
N GLN A 220 -4.72 17.21 13.55
CA GLN A 220 -3.42 16.57 13.55
C GLN A 220 -3.26 15.65 12.32
N PRO A 221 -2.18 15.80 11.54
CA PRO A 221 -2.00 15.01 10.33
C PRO A 221 -1.64 13.55 10.66
N ILE A 222 -2.18 12.62 9.87
CA ILE A 222 -1.81 11.20 9.93
C ILE A 222 -0.58 10.98 9.04
N ARG A 223 0.53 10.59 9.66
CA ARG A 223 1.80 10.30 8.95
C ARG A 223 1.96 8.80 8.73
N MET A 224 1.72 8.37 7.51
CA MET A 224 1.90 6.99 7.09
C MET A 224 3.34 6.74 6.64
N LYS A 225 3.99 5.76 7.27
CA LYS A 225 5.32 5.26 6.87
C LYS A 225 5.18 4.01 5.99
N ARG A 226 6.26 3.59 5.33
CA ARG A 226 6.36 2.22 4.77
C ARG A 226 6.19 1.22 5.93
N LEU A 227 5.70 0.03 5.62
CA LEU A 227 5.67 -1.06 6.60
C LEU A 227 7.10 -1.37 7.04
N SER A 228 7.28 -1.77 8.30
CA SER A 228 8.58 -2.30 8.76
C SER A 228 8.94 -3.58 8.00
N GLU A 229 10.19 -4.02 8.08
CA GLU A 229 10.60 -5.28 7.45
C GLU A 229 9.78 -6.47 7.99
N GLU A 230 9.49 -6.45 9.29
CA GLU A 230 8.72 -7.47 10.01
C GLU A 230 7.25 -7.49 9.59
N GLU A 231 6.62 -6.31 9.56
CA GLU A 231 5.26 -6.13 9.07
C GLU A 231 5.13 -6.58 7.61
N TYR A 232 6.07 -6.16 6.77
CA TYR A 232 6.06 -6.48 5.36
C TYR A 232 6.33 -7.96 5.08
N TRP A 233 7.23 -8.58 5.85
CA TRP A 233 7.42 -10.03 5.80
C TRP A 233 6.15 -10.77 6.19
N TYR A 234 5.50 -10.40 7.29
CA TYR A 234 4.24 -11.03 7.70
C TYR A 234 3.17 -10.93 6.60
N TYR A 235 3.02 -9.75 6.02
CA TYR A 235 2.14 -9.51 4.88
C TYR A 235 2.48 -10.40 3.68
N PHE A 236 3.74 -10.42 3.27
CA PHE A 236 4.18 -11.18 2.11
C PHE A 236 4.15 -12.69 2.34
N LYS A 237 4.43 -13.16 3.55
CA LYS A 237 4.30 -14.56 3.98
C LYS A 237 2.86 -15.03 3.80
N ALA A 238 1.89 -14.26 4.30
CA ALA A 238 0.47 -14.58 4.13
C ALA A 238 0.05 -14.62 2.64
N LEU A 239 0.57 -13.71 1.81
CA LEU A 239 0.29 -13.71 0.37
C LEU A 239 0.95 -14.90 -0.35
N SER A 240 2.22 -15.18 -0.11
CA SER A 240 2.98 -16.16 -0.90
C SER A 240 2.67 -17.61 -0.54
N PHE A 241 2.36 -17.90 0.73
CA PHE A 241 2.05 -19.26 1.19
C PHE A 241 0.57 -19.62 1.06
N GLY A 242 -0.34 -18.64 1.07
CA GLY A 242 -1.78 -18.92 1.04
C GLY A 242 -2.22 -19.79 2.21
N SER A 243 -2.74 -20.98 1.94
CA SER A 243 -3.17 -21.95 2.96
C SER A 243 -2.06 -22.91 3.41
N MET A 244 -0.86 -22.84 2.82
CA MET A 244 0.26 -23.69 3.24
C MET A 244 0.78 -23.22 4.59
N ASN A 245 1.11 -24.18 5.47
CA ASN A 245 1.75 -23.87 6.73
C ASN A 245 3.25 -23.56 6.50
N PRO A 246 3.71 -22.32 6.70
CA PRO A 246 5.11 -21.96 6.44
C PRO A 246 6.09 -22.70 7.36
N ASP A 247 5.64 -23.10 8.55
CA ASP A 247 6.46 -23.81 9.55
C ASP A 247 6.82 -25.24 9.08
N GLU A 248 6.03 -25.83 8.19
CA GLU A 248 6.32 -27.11 7.53
C GLU A 248 7.29 -26.96 6.35
N HIS A 249 7.62 -25.71 5.97
CA HIS A 249 8.42 -25.39 4.79
C HIS A 249 9.53 -24.35 5.07
N PRO A 250 10.47 -24.63 6.00
CA PRO A 250 11.45 -23.65 6.47
C PRO A 250 12.36 -23.10 5.36
N LYS A 251 12.70 -23.92 4.35
CA LYS A 251 13.48 -23.47 3.17
C LYS A 251 12.70 -22.45 2.32
N LEU A 252 11.40 -22.65 2.13
CA LEU A 252 10.56 -21.69 1.42
C LEU A 252 10.41 -20.42 2.25
N ALA A 253 10.25 -20.53 3.56
CA ALA A 253 10.14 -19.36 4.44
C ALA A 253 11.40 -18.48 4.36
N SER A 254 12.59 -19.10 4.37
CA SER A 254 13.87 -18.39 4.17
C SER A 254 13.98 -17.69 2.81
N LEU A 255 13.56 -18.34 1.72
CA LEU A 255 13.53 -17.72 0.40
C LEU A 255 12.51 -16.58 0.33
N GLY A 256 11.33 -16.76 0.94
CA GLY A 256 10.29 -15.76 1.04
C GLY A 256 10.76 -14.50 1.78
N MET A 257 11.49 -14.66 2.89
CA MET A 257 12.02 -13.53 3.64
C MET A 257 13.05 -12.75 2.83
N GLN A 258 13.96 -13.44 2.13
CA GLN A 258 14.89 -12.79 1.20
C GLN A 258 14.17 -12.04 0.07
N LEU A 259 13.12 -12.63 -0.51
CA LEU A 259 12.29 -11.98 -1.52
C LEU A 259 11.61 -10.71 -0.98
N ALA A 260 11.10 -10.75 0.25
CA ALA A 260 10.51 -9.59 0.92
C ALA A 260 11.53 -8.45 1.08
N THR A 261 12.74 -8.77 1.55
CA THR A 261 13.82 -7.79 1.68
C THR A 261 14.17 -7.14 0.34
N GLU A 262 14.29 -7.92 -0.74
CA GLU A 262 14.60 -7.41 -2.09
C GLU A 262 13.48 -6.53 -2.69
N MET A 263 12.22 -6.74 -2.30
CA MET A 263 11.10 -5.92 -2.78
C MET A 263 10.95 -4.60 -2.03
N ASN A 264 11.66 -4.41 -0.92
CA ASN A 264 11.76 -3.15 -0.17
C ASN A 264 10.40 -2.48 0.13
N GLY A 265 9.41 -3.28 0.57
CA GLY A 265 8.09 -2.78 0.96
C GLY A 265 7.10 -2.55 -0.18
N SER A 266 7.40 -2.99 -1.42
CA SER A 266 6.49 -2.84 -2.57
C SER A 266 5.22 -3.68 -2.43
N PHE A 267 4.06 -3.03 -2.25
CA PHE A 267 2.77 -3.75 -2.25
C PHE A 267 2.46 -4.38 -3.60
N LEU A 268 2.77 -3.67 -4.70
CA LEU A 268 2.52 -4.17 -6.05
C LEU A 268 3.40 -5.40 -6.35
N GLY A 269 4.69 -5.32 -6.02
CA GLY A 269 5.62 -6.44 -6.13
C GLY A 269 5.18 -7.65 -5.30
N ALA A 270 4.79 -7.41 -4.04
CA ALA A 270 4.31 -8.48 -3.15
C ALA A 270 3.09 -9.21 -3.70
N ASN A 271 2.12 -8.51 -4.30
CA ASN A 271 0.94 -9.15 -4.89
C ASN A 271 1.31 -9.96 -6.15
N ILE A 272 2.12 -9.39 -7.05
CA ILE A 272 2.53 -10.08 -8.29
C ILE A 272 3.37 -11.33 -7.97
N LEU A 273 4.41 -11.18 -7.16
CA LEU A 273 5.28 -12.31 -6.80
C LEU A 273 4.57 -13.28 -5.88
N GLY A 274 3.75 -12.81 -4.94
CA GLY A 274 2.97 -13.67 -4.05
C GLY A 274 2.05 -14.62 -4.82
N GLU A 275 1.35 -14.13 -5.84
CA GLU A 275 0.52 -14.98 -6.71
C GLU A 275 1.34 -16.01 -7.51
N LEU A 276 2.51 -15.62 -8.02
CA LEU A 276 3.40 -16.52 -8.76
C LEU A 276 3.99 -17.61 -7.88
N LEU A 277 4.44 -17.26 -6.68
CA LEU A 277 5.05 -18.16 -5.71
C LEU A 277 4.03 -19.15 -5.17
N ARG A 278 2.82 -18.69 -4.86
CA ARG A 278 1.71 -19.53 -4.41
C ARG A 278 1.29 -20.54 -5.48
N ALA A 279 1.32 -20.16 -6.75
CA ALA A 279 1.05 -21.07 -7.86
C ALA A 279 2.17 -22.09 -8.10
N ASN A 280 3.38 -21.84 -7.59
CA ASN A 280 4.57 -22.69 -7.79
C ASN A 280 5.30 -22.92 -6.46
N PRO A 281 4.72 -23.68 -5.51
CA PRO A 281 5.24 -23.84 -4.15
C PRO A 281 6.44 -24.82 -4.08
N ASN A 282 7.46 -24.58 -4.91
CA ASN A 282 8.65 -25.42 -5.03
C ASN A 282 9.92 -24.59 -4.79
N THR A 283 10.87 -25.15 -4.05
CA THR A 283 12.09 -24.44 -3.62
C THR A 283 12.93 -23.96 -4.79
N GLN A 284 13.10 -24.77 -5.85
CA GLN A 284 13.88 -24.36 -7.02
C GLN A 284 13.23 -23.20 -7.77
N SER A 285 11.89 -23.20 -7.84
CA SER A 285 11.12 -22.12 -8.48
C SER A 285 11.25 -20.81 -7.71
N TRP A 286 11.11 -20.85 -6.38
CA TRP A 286 11.29 -19.68 -5.51
C TRP A 286 12.72 -19.13 -5.57
N GLN A 287 13.72 -20.02 -5.58
CA GLN A 287 15.12 -19.64 -5.70
C GLN A 287 15.41 -18.99 -7.07
N SER A 288 14.86 -19.52 -8.15
CA SER A 288 14.98 -18.93 -9.49
C SER A 288 14.37 -17.52 -9.53
N ILE A 289 13.18 -17.34 -8.96
CA ILE A 289 12.51 -16.02 -8.87
C ILE A 289 13.37 -15.03 -8.08
N LEU A 290 13.92 -15.46 -6.93
CA LEU A 290 14.81 -14.63 -6.11
C LEU A 290 16.06 -14.20 -6.87
N LEU A 291 16.70 -15.10 -7.62
CA LEU A 291 17.89 -14.76 -8.42
C LEU A 291 17.56 -13.75 -9.53
N SER A 292 16.43 -13.91 -10.21
CA SER A 292 15.96 -12.94 -11.21
C SER A 292 15.65 -11.57 -10.59
N LEU A 293 14.98 -11.54 -9.43
CA LEU A 293 14.67 -10.30 -8.71
C LEU A 293 15.95 -9.57 -8.28
N ARG A 294 16.92 -10.28 -7.70
CA ARG A 294 18.25 -9.73 -7.37
C ARG A 294 18.95 -9.16 -8.58
N GLY A 295 18.95 -9.90 -9.69
CA GLY A 295 19.56 -9.45 -10.94
C GLY A 295 18.91 -8.17 -11.48
N PHE A 296 17.60 -8.03 -11.32
CA PHE A 296 16.83 -6.84 -11.66
C PHE A 296 17.13 -5.65 -10.75
N VAL A 297 17.10 -5.84 -9.43
CA VAL A 297 17.42 -4.80 -8.44
C VAL A 297 18.85 -4.31 -8.64
N GLN A 298 19.82 -5.22 -8.72
CA GLN A 298 21.23 -4.89 -8.91
C GLN A 298 21.46 -4.13 -10.23
N LYS A 299 20.82 -4.54 -11.32
CA LYS A 299 20.95 -3.86 -12.62
C LYS A 299 20.52 -2.39 -12.53
N ASN A 300 19.37 -2.13 -11.91
CA ASN A 300 18.85 -0.78 -11.76
C ASN A 300 19.67 0.05 -10.77
N LEU A 301 20.14 -0.55 -9.69
CA LEU A 301 21.09 0.12 -8.78
C LEU A 301 22.38 0.50 -9.50
N CYS A 302 22.94 -0.38 -10.33
CA CYS A 302 24.15 -0.06 -11.12
C CYS A 302 23.90 1.01 -12.19
N CYS A 303 22.72 1.03 -12.82
CA CYS A 303 22.42 1.95 -13.91
C CYS A 303 21.95 3.34 -13.42
N PHE A 304 21.22 3.39 -12.30
CA PHE A 304 20.52 4.58 -11.84
C PHE A 304 20.90 5.01 -10.41
N GLY A 305 21.61 4.18 -9.65
CA GLY A 305 22.03 4.48 -8.27
C GLY A 305 20.92 4.40 -7.23
N VAL A 306 19.70 4.01 -7.63
CA VAL A 306 18.51 4.01 -6.77
C VAL A 306 17.71 2.71 -6.98
N HIS A 307 17.03 2.23 -5.95
CA HIS A 307 16.22 1.03 -6.00
C HIS A 307 15.07 1.17 -7.03
N PRO A 308 14.71 0.11 -7.80
CA PRO A 308 13.63 0.14 -8.79
C PRO A 308 12.30 0.71 -8.27
N GLU A 309 11.91 0.35 -7.05
CA GLU A 309 10.66 0.83 -6.45
C GLU A 309 10.66 2.37 -6.32
N ASP A 310 11.77 2.95 -5.88
CA ASP A 310 11.88 4.41 -5.74
C ASP A 310 11.93 5.12 -7.10
N LEU A 311 12.41 4.45 -8.17
CA LEU A 311 12.34 4.95 -9.54
C LEU A 311 10.89 4.97 -10.04
N LEU A 312 10.13 3.90 -9.80
CA LEU A 312 8.71 3.84 -10.12
C LEU A 312 7.92 4.91 -9.36
N GLU A 313 8.30 5.22 -8.12
CA GLU A 313 7.66 6.30 -7.34
C GLU A 313 7.82 7.70 -7.99
N ARG A 314 8.90 7.90 -8.73
CA ARG A 314 9.25 9.13 -9.44
C ARG A 314 8.79 9.15 -10.90
N ASN A 315 8.11 8.09 -11.33
CA ASN A 315 7.78 7.84 -12.74
C ASN A 315 9.02 7.79 -13.66
N THR A 316 10.17 7.39 -13.11
CA THR A 316 11.42 7.23 -13.85
C THR A 316 11.47 5.83 -14.49
N PRO A 317 11.96 5.69 -15.74
CA PRO A 317 12.10 4.37 -16.36
C PRO A 317 12.98 3.40 -15.58
N VAL A 318 12.49 2.16 -15.47
CA VAL A 318 13.16 1.04 -14.82
C VAL A 318 13.55 0.00 -15.87
N ASP A 319 14.77 -0.53 -15.77
CA ASP A 319 15.27 -1.58 -16.64
C ASP A 319 14.73 -2.95 -16.24
N PHE A 320 13.88 -3.53 -17.09
CA PHE A 320 13.24 -4.84 -16.90
C PHE A 320 13.94 -5.97 -17.67
N THR A 321 15.11 -5.72 -18.28
CA THR A 321 15.82 -6.66 -19.17
C THR A 321 16.24 -7.97 -18.49
N ARG A 322 16.31 -8.00 -17.16
CA ARG A 322 16.65 -9.21 -16.38
C ARG A 322 15.45 -9.85 -15.69
N MET A 323 14.25 -9.31 -15.90
CA MET A 323 13.05 -9.77 -15.22
C MET A 323 12.29 -10.81 -16.07
N ALA A 324 12.60 -12.09 -15.81
CA ALA A 324 11.87 -13.24 -16.33
C ALA A 324 11.97 -14.41 -15.34
N PHE A 325 10.96 -15.26 -15.32
CA PHE A 325 10.85 -16.36 -14.36
C PHE A 325 10.63 -17.70 -15.05
N LEU A 326 10.93 -18.78 -14.33
CA LEU A 326 10.62 -20.16 -14.71
C LEU A 326 11.17 -20.57 -16.10
N GLY A 327 12.37 -20.08 -16.44
CA GLY A 327 13.05 -20.40 -17.71
C GLY A 327 12.59 -19.57 -18.91
N ALA A 328 11.71 -18.59 -18.71
CA ALA A 328 11.31 -17.66 -19.75
C ALA A 328 12.47 -16.78 -20.23
N GLN A 329 12.44 -16.40 -21.52
CA GLN A 329 13.39 -15.45 -22.06
C GLN A 329 13.02 -14.03 -21.62
N ALA A 330 13.99 -13.32 -21.04
CA ALA A 330 13.79 -11.92 -20.68
C ALA A 330 13.75 -11.05 -21.93
N HIS A 331 12.79 -10.13 -21.95
CA HIS A 331 12.63 -9.16 -23.03
C HIS A 331 13.28 -7.85 -22.57
N GLY A 332 14.24 -7.33 -23.34
CA GLY A 332 14.93 -6.08 -23.01
C GLY A 332 13.98 -4.89 -23.09
N CYS A 333 13.30 -4.56 -22.01
CA CYS A 333 12.33 -3.47 -21.95
C CYS A 333 12.66 -2.47 -20.83
N LEU A 334 12.34 -1.20 -21.08
CA LEU A 334 12.17 -0.19 -20.05
C LEU A 334 10.70 -0.12 -19.65
N VAL A 335 10.45 0.03 -18.35
CA VAL A 335 9.10 0.14 -17.78
C VAL A 335 8.95 1.48 -17.09
N TYR A 336 7.91 2.22 -17.44
CA TYR A 336 7.59 3.53 -16.87
C TYR A 336 6.09 3.80 -16.95
N ASP A 337 5.66 4.98 -16.49
CA ASP A 337 4.26 5.41 -16.55
C ASP A 337 3.30 4.39 -15.92
N LEU A 338 3.67 3.93 -14.73
CA LEU A 338 2.82 3.07 -13.92
C LEU A 338 1.65 3.92 -13.40
N ARG A 339 0.45 3.70 -13.91
CA ARG A 339 -0.73 4.52 -13.66
C ARG A 339 -1.97 3.68 -13.36
N VAL A 340 -2.98 4.31 -12.78
CA VAL A 340 -4.31 3.69 -12.64
C VAL A 340 -5.07 3.90 -13.95
N ALA A 341 -5.73 2.85 -14.45
CA ALA A 341 -6.54 2.92 -15.65
C ALA A 341 -7.63 4.00 -15.50
N GLY A 342 -7.77 4.85 -16.51
CA GLY A 342 -8.77 5.93 -16.52
C GLY A 342 -10.17 5.44 -16.90
N PRO A 343 -11.25 6.14 -16.52
CA PRO A 343 -12.61 5.78 -16.94
C PRO A 343 -12.82 5.85 -18.46
N ALA A 344 -12.00 6.63 -19.19
CA ALA A 344 -12.02 6.72 -20.64
C ALA A 344 -11.31 5.53 -21.35
N GLN A 345 -10.64 4.66 -20.61
CA GLN A 345 -9.94 3.50 -21.17
C GLN A 345 -10.95 2.38 -21.42
N SER A 346 -11.56 2.38 -22.60
CA SER A 346 -12.67 1.48 -22.96
C SER A 346 -12.26 -0.01 -22.98
N GLN A 347 -10.98 -0.32 -23.16
CA GLN A 347 -10.43 -1.67 -23.08
C GLN A 347 -9.10 -1.67 -22.31
N LEU A 348 -9.01 -2.53 -21.30
CA LEU A 348 -7.76 -2.80 -20.59
C LEU A 348 -6.78 -3.56 -21.49
N PRO A 349 -5.46 -3.41 -21.29
CA PRO A 349 -4.47 -4.22 -21.99
C PRO A 349 -4.72 -5.72 -21.76
N LYS A 350 -4.66 -6.50 -22.84
CA LYS A 350 -4.81 -7.97 -22.77
C LYS A 350 -3.59 -8.62 -22.13
N LEU A 351 -2.40 -8.08 -22.42
CA LEU A 351 -1.14 -8.59 -21.89
C LEU A 351 -1.00 -8.22 -20.41
N THR A 352 -0.72 -9.22 -19.59
CA THR A 352 -0.56 -9.09 -18.15
C THR A 352 0.91 -9.14 -17.73
N SER A 353 1.25 -8.56 -16.58
CA SER A 353 2.59 -8.69 -15.98
C SER A 353 3.00 -10.15 -15.82
N ARG A 354 2.06 -11.03 -15.44
CA ARG A 354 2.28 -12.48 -15.34
C ARG A 354 2.74 -13.08 -16.67
N GLU A 355 2.06 -12.76 -17.77
CA GLU A 355 2.45 -13.25 -19.09
C GLU A 355 3.82 -12.71 -19.49
N VAL A 356 4.10 -11.42 -19.25
CA VAL A 356 5.43 -10.85 -19.54
C VAL A 356 6.54 -11.59 -18.79
N LEU A 357 6.32 -11.85 -17.50
CA LEU A 357 7.29 -12.50 -16.62
C LEU A 357 7.49 -13.98 -16.93
N LEU A 358 6.48 -14.64 -17.50
CA LEU A 358 6.49 -16.07 -17.84
C LEU A 358 6.76 -16.33 -19.33
N GLY A 359 7.13 -15.30 -20.11
CA GLY A 359 7.50 -15.46 -21.52
C GLY A 359 6.31 -15.66 -22.45
N GLY A 360 5.17 -15.06 -22.14
CA GLY A 360 4.00 -14.99 -23.02
C GLY A 360 4.27 -14.21 -24.30
N ASN A 361 3.26 -14.15 -25.18
CA ASN A 361 3.38 -13.52 -26.49
C ASN A 361 3.50 -11.99 -26.37
N ILE A 362 4.74 -11.49 -26.36
CA ILE A 362 5.03 -10.06 -26.32
C ILE A 362 4.66 -9.42 -27.68
N PRO A 363 3.91 -8.31 -27.69
CA PRO A 363 3.54 -7.57 -28.89
C PRO A 363 4.75 -7.22 -29.76
N VAL A 364 4.57 -7.10 -31.07
CA VAL A 364 5.67 -6.79 -32.01
C VAL A 364 6.10 -5.32 -31.87
N GLU A 365 5.17 -4.47 -31.47
CA GLU A 365 5.32 -3.04 -31.25
C GLU A 365 6.50 -2.70 -30.32
N ASP A 366 7.17 -1.58 -30.61
CA ASP A 366 8.27 -1.06 -29.78
C ASP A 366 7.77 -0.60 -28.40
N LYS A 367 6.51 -0.17 -28.31
CA LYS A 367 5.89 0.34 -27.10
C LYS A 367 4.48 -0.23 -26.94
N PHE A 368 4.17 -0.75 -25.76
CA PHE A 368 2.87 -1.35 -25.45
C PHE A 368 2.52 -1.18 -23.98
N ASP A 369 1.24 -1.13 -23.68
CA ASP A 369 0.74 -1.13 -22.30
C ASP A 369 0.58 -2.56 -21.78
N VAL A 370 0.84 -2.74 -20.49
CA VAL A 370 0.67 -4.00 -19.77
C VAL A 370 -0.24 -3.78 -18.58
N LEU A 371 -1.22 -4.66 -18.39
CA LEU A 371 -1.99 -4.73 -17.16
C LEU A 371 -1.10 -5.34 -16.07
N VAL A 372 -0.61 -4.49 -15.18
CA VAL A 372 0.36 -4.88 -14.15
C VAL A 372 -0.30 -5.62 -13.00
N TRP A 373 -1.44 -5.13 -12.53
CA TRP A 373 -2.20 -5.75 -11.44
C TRP A 373 -3.63 -5.22 -11.39
N LYS A 374 -4.55 -6.05 -10.91
CA LYS A 374 -5.93 -5.66 -10.59
C LYS A 374 -6.11 -5.69 -9.08
N SER A 375 -6.40 -4.54 -8.49
CA SER A 375 -6.60 -4.45 -7.05
C SER A 375 -7.87 -5.19 -6.65
N ARG A 376 -7.75 -6.05 -5.63
CA ARG A 376 -8.87 -6.77 -5.02
C ARG A 376 -9.49 -6.01 -3.85
N ILE A 377 -8.86 -4.91 -3.43
CA ILE A 377 -9.36 -4.02 -2.39
C ILE A 377 -9.71 -2.65 -3.01
N PRO A 378 -10.67 -1.91 -2.42
CA PRO A 378 -10.97 -0.52 -2.76
C PRO A 378 -9.69 0.32 -2.98
N PRO A 379 -9.58 1.10 -4.06
CA PRO A 379 -10.63 1.46 -5.02
C PRO A 379 -10.97 0.43 -6.10
N TYR A 380 -10.41 -0.78 -6.02
CA TYR A 380 -10.47 -1.76 -7.12
C TYR A 380 -9.85 -1.21 -8.41
N CYS A 381 -8.72 -0.51 -8.27
CA CYS A 381 -7.97 0.04 -9.39
C CYS A 381 -7.32 -1.04 -10.24
N ASP A 382 -7.36 -0.85 -11.55
CA ASP A 382 -6.49 -1.53 -12.50
C ASP A 382 -5.22 -0.71 -12.70
N TYR A 383 -4.06 -1.34 -12.50
CA TYR A 383 -2.76 -0.70 -12.68
C TYR A 383 -2.17 -1.09 -14.03
N ILE A 384 -1.80 -0.09 -14.82
CA ILE A 384 -1.20 -0.25 -16.14
C ILE A 384 0.20 0.37 -16.10
N ALA A 385 1.16 -0.25 -16.78
CA ALA A 385 2.45 0.38 -17.06
C ALA A 385 2.79 0.27 -18.53
N THR A 386 3.57 1.25 -18.97
CA THR A 386 4.10 1.31 -20.32
C THR A 386 5.40 0.54 -20.40
N PHE A 387 5.49 -0.40 -21.34
CA PHE A 387 6.70 -1.15 -21.65
C PHE A 387 7.24 -0.67 -23.01
N GLU A 388 8.53 -0.37 -23.05
CA GLU A 388 9.23 0.06 -24.26
C GLU A 388 10.46 -0.82 -24.51
N LYS A 389 10.54 -1.46 -25.68
CA LYS A 389 11.66 -2.30 -26.06
C LYS A 389 12.93 -1.47 -26.23
N GLN A 390 14.01 -1.91 -25.59
CA GLN A 390 15.32 -1.31 -25.80
C GLN A 390 15.81 -1.65 -27.20
N LYS A 391 16.06 -0.61 -28.00
CA LYS A 391 16.70 -0.77 -29.31
C LYS A 391 18.14 -1.25 -29.10
N PRO A 392 18.62 -2.25 -29.85
CA PRO A 392 20.00 -2.70 -29.73
C PRO A 392 20.94 -1.52 -30.01
N ARG A 393 21.87 -1.26 -29.09
CA ARG A 393 22.92 -0.25 -29.32
C ARG A 393 23.70 -0.66 -30.57
N ARG A 394 23.65 0.14 -31.63
CA ARG A 394 24.55 0.00 -32.79
C ARG A 394 25.97 0.21 -32.29
N VAL A 395 26.76 -0.86 -32.20
CA VAL A 395 28.19 -0.76 -32.02
C VAL A 395 28.74 -0.17 -33.32
N VAL A 396 29.04 1.12 -33.33
CA VAL A 396 29.81 1.74 -34.42
C VAL A 396 31.21 1.15 -34.31
N GLY A 397 31.49 0.13 -35.12
CA GLY A 397 32.84 -0.40 -35.28
C GLY A 397 33.74 0.75 -35.72
N LYS A 398 34.67 1.17 -34.84
CA LYS A 398 35.80 2.00 -35.26
C LYS A 398 36.55 1.19 -36.32
N ARG A 399 36.41 1.57 -37.60
CA ARG A 399 37.33 1.15 -38.65
C ARG A 399 38.72 1.65 -38.22
N ASN A 400 39.61 0.73 -37.88
CA ASN A 400 41.03 1.04 -37.78
C ASN A 400 41.52 1.35 -39.20
N THR A 401 41.66 2.64 -39.51
CA THR A 401 42.42 3.09 -40.66
C THR A 401 43.90 2.87 -40.33
N ILE A 402 44.48 1.80 -40.88
CA ILE A 402 45.92 1.60 -40.92
C ILE A 402 46.44 2.53 -42.02
N TYR A 403 47.23 3.54 -41.64
CA TYR A 403 48.02 4.30 -42.60
C TYR A 403 49.25 3.46 -42.97
N HIS A 404 49.38 3.15 -44.25
CA HIS A 404 50.58 2.56 -44.85
C HIS A 404 51.62 3.63 -45.17
#